data_AF-A0A3B9BDW1-F1
#
_entry.id   AF-A0A3B9BDW1-F1
#
_cell.length_a   1.000
_cell.length_b   1.000
_cell.length_c   1.000
_cell.angle_alpha   90.00
_cell.angle_beta   90.00
_cell.angle_gamma   90.00
#
_symmetry.space_group_name_H-M   'P 1'
#
loop_
_entity.id
_entity.type
_entity.pdbx_description
1 polymer ?
#
loop_
_entity_poly.entity_id
_entity_poly.type
_entity_poly.pdbx_seq_one_letter_code
_entity_poly.pdbx_strand_id
1 'polypeptide(L)'
;MKLNFLIKLLIGKSILLASSLFADEAWEITGKAWEALGKNEFNAVESLANESIRRWGEQARKRNTELFRLPSAKKAKKYNTLNEVATIVWLKGEALFKKGDREGALAAYYTVITDYEFGQTWDKKGWYWSPAASSRDRIAELSPSSQRELTLATDPLEAAFQLLGKNGSWVQNIPKIKATNSYWNYSWGTSRVGAQPVEMEFIPMTWGAWGKEGLNKALQSDVVPQIQSGKVKRLLGFNEPDKQEQANMPYTEALKYWPMLEGLEIPLCSPACANPLSDDDESTQGVRGTWMRDFMREADLRNYRIDYIGVHWYGGPSPRSFKERMIQVYEAYDRRPLLISEFAVADWGAKSVKGNAHSQASVLKFMKDVLPWMESQNWIAGYAWFSFGENEAVGTSSALFDLDGGLTNLGRFYQTVTNEKPHGDQGIR
;
A
#
# COMPACT_ATOMS: atom_id res chain seq x y z
N MET A 1 -58.23 -62.73 37.62
CA MET A 1 -58.02 -61.32 38.00
C MET A 1 -56.73 -61.22 38.80
N LYS A 2 -55.73 -60.47 38.33
CA LYS A 2 -54.51 -60.22 39.12
C LYS A 2 -54.24 -58.72 39.23
N LEU A 3 -53.93 -58.33 40.45
CA LEU A 3 -53.82 -56.98 40.96
C LEU A 3 -52.42 -56.86 41.59
N ASN A 4 -51.81 -55.68 41.45
CA ASN A 4 -50.81 -55.09 42.37
C ASN A 4 -49.35 -55.63 42.50
N PHE A 5 -48.49 -54.60 42.67
CA PHE A 5 -47.26 -54.50 43.48
C PHE A 5 -45.88 -55.00 42.95
N LEU A 6 -45.13 -54.03 42.39
CA LEU A 6 -43.88 -53.42 42.90
C LEU A 6 -42.65 -54.28 43.36
N ILE A 7 -41.47 -53.78 42.94
CA ILE A 7 -40.10 -53.87 43.52
C ILE A 7 -39.05 -54.81 42.86
N LYS A 8 -38.15 -54.15 42.12
CA LYS A 8 -36.69 -54.34 41.95
C LYS A 8 -36.07 -55.76 41.88
N LEU A 9 -35.35 -56.01 40.78
CA LEU A 9 -33.88 -56.12 40.82
C LEU A 9 -33.25 -55.64 39.49
N LEU A 10 -32.02 -55.10 39.56
CA LEU A 10 -31.31 -54.53 38.41
C LEU A 10 -30.52 -55.60 37.65
N ILE A 11 -30.55 -55.56 36.31
CA ILE A 11 -29.36 -55.74 35.47
C ILE A 11 -29.42 -54.68 34.35
N GLY A 12 -28.35 -53.90 34.19
CA GLY A 12 -28.36 -52.68 33.38
C GLY A 12 -28.27 -52.91 31.87
N LYS A 13 -29.02 -52.09 31.11
CA LYS A 13 -28.74 -51.85 29.68
C LYS A 13 -27.67 -50.75 29.56
N SER A 14 -26.44 -51.13 29.25
CA SER A 14 -25.42 -50.18 28.80
C SER A 14 -25.69 -49.76 27.36
N ILE A 15 -26.51 -48.72 27.18
CA ILE A 15 -26.61 -48.01 25.90
C ILE A 15 -25.38 -47.10 25.82
N LEU A 16 -24.40 -47.50 25.00
CA LEU A 16 -23.33 -46.60 24.58
C LEU A 16 -23.93 -45.53 23.67
N LEU A 17 -24.20 -44.33 24.22
CA LEU A 17 -24.19 -43.13 23.41
C LEU A 17 -22.73 -42.83 23.02
N ALA A 18 -22.37 -43.21 21.80
CA ALA A 18 -21.18 -42.67 21.17
C ALA A 18 -21.44 -41.18 20.87
N SER A 19 -20.95 -40.30 21.75
CA SER A 19 -20.87 -38.87 21.45
C SER A 19 -19.81 -38.68 20.35
N SER A 20 -20.27 -38.30 19.15
CA SER A 20 -19.37 -37.83 18.11
C SER A 20 -18.81 -36.47 18.53
N LEU A 21 -17.67 -36.49 19.22
CA LEU A 21 -16.80 -35.34 19.39
C LEU A 21 -16.32 -34.89 18.00
N PHE A 22 -17.02 -33.94 17.41
CA PHE A 22 -16.52 -33.23 16.23
C PHE A 22 -15.25 -32.50 16.65
N ALA A 23 -14.12 -32.83 16.01
CA ALA A 23 -12.86 -32.16 16.26
C ALA A 23 -12.90 -30.78 15.58
N ASP A 24 -12.54 -29.73 16.32
CA ASP A 24 -12.55 -28.35 15.81
C ASP A 24 -11.86 -28.23 14.44
N GLU A 25 -12.47 -27.47 13.52
CA GLU A 25 -11.87 -27.09 12.25
C GLU A 25 -10.80 -25.99 12.43
N ALA A 26 -9.93 -25.82 11.42
CA ALA A 26 -8.82 -24.87 11.49
C ALA A 26 -9.27 -23.43 11.80
N TRP A 27 -10.38 -22.98 11.18
CA TRP A 27 -10.92 -21.63 11.39
C TRP A 27 -11.53 -21.43 12.78
N GLU A 28 -12.05 -22.50 13.40
CA GLU A 28 -12.58 -22.45 14.77
C GLU A 28 -11.42 -22.27 15.77
N ILE A 29 -10.31 -22.98 15.56
CA ILE A 29 -9.09 -22.83 16.38
C ILE A 29 -8.46 -21.43 16.18
N THR A 30 -8.40 -20.90 14.95
CA THR A 30 -7.97 -19.50 14.72
C THR A 30 -8.92 -18.50 15.37
N GLY A 31 -10.23 -18.72 15.31
CA GLY A 31 -11.24 -17.87 15.96
C GLY A 31 -11.05 -17.80 17.48
N LYS A 32 -10.83 -18.95 18.13
CA LYS A 32 -10.49 -19.04 19.57
C LYS A 32 -9.18 -18.29 19.87
N ALA A 33 -8.18 -18.37 18.99
CA ALA A 33 -6.91 -17.67 19.17
C ALA A 33 -7.03 -16.14 19.06
N TRP A 34 -7.88 -15.62 18.17
CA TRP A 34 -8.21 -14.18 18.12
C TRP A 34 -8.89 -13.70 19.40
N GLU A 35 -9.86 -14.47 19.92
CA GLU A 35 -10.56 -14.13 21.16
C GLU A 35 -9.60 -14.13 22.36
N ALA A 36 -8.77 -15.16 22.49
CA ALA A 36 -7.74 -15.26 23.52
C ALA A 36 -6.73 -14.10 23.44
N LEU A 37 -6.26 -13.72 22.23
CA LEU A 37 -5.36 -12.58 22.06
C LEU A 37 -6.02 -11.27 22.50
N GLY A 38 -7.30 -11.07 22.18
CA GLY A 38 -8.09 -9.90 22.61
C GLY A 38 -8.30 -9.81 24.13
N LYS A 39 -8.29 -10.95 24.84
CA LYS A 39 -8.35 -11.04 26.31
C LYS A 39 -6.98 -10.99 26.98
N ASN A 40 -5.89 -10.89 26.22
CA ASN A 40 -4.50 -11.04 26.69
C ASN A 40 -4.15 -12.44 27.23
N GLU A 41 -4.88 -13.48 26.84
CA GLU A 41 -4.67 -14.88 27.22
C GLU A 41 -3.55 -15.52 26.37
N PHE A 42 -2.36 -14.91 26.38
CA PHE A 42 -1.28 -15.21 25.42
C PHE A 42 -0.83 -16.69 25.41
N ASN A 43 -0.87 -17.38 26.56
CA ASN A 43 -0.55 -18.81 26.64
C ASN A 43 -1.60 -19.69 25.94
N ALA A 44 -2.87 -19.27 25.91
CA ALA A 44 -3.92 -19.98 25.18
C ALA A 44 -3.72 -19.81 23.66
N VAL A 45 -3.39 -18.60 23.20
CA VAL A 45 -3.03 -18.34 21.79
C VAL A 45 -1.88 -19.26 21.35
N GLU A 46 -0.83 -19.36 22.16
CA GLU A 46 0.32 -20.21 21.88
C GLU A 46 -0.04 -21.70 21.82
N SER A 47 -0.88 -22.19 22.75
CA SER A 47 -1.35 -23.57 22.76
C SER A 47 -2.20 -23.90 21.52
N LEU A 48 -3.13 -23.03 21.15
CA LEU A 48 -3.99 -23.17 19.97
C LEU A 48 -3.17 -23.13 18.67
N ALA A 49 -2.17 -22.25 18.58
CA ALA A 49 -1.25 -22.21 17.45
C ALA A 49 -0.42 -23.50 17.33
N ASN A 50 0.15 -23.98 18.44
CA ASN A 50 0.90 -25.23 18.47
C ASN A 50 0.01 -26.44 18.09
N GLU A 51 -1.27 -26.42 18.46
CA GLU A 51 -2.25 -27.42 18.04
C GLU A 51 -2.58 -27.35 16.55
N SER A 52 -2.83 -26.16 16.01
CA SER A 52 -3.10 -25.96 14.59
C SER A 52 -1.92 -26.39 13.71
N ILE A 53 -0.68 -26.05 14.10
CA ILE A 53 0.54 -26.51 13.43
C ILE A 53 0.63 -28.05 13.43
N ARG A 54 0.33 -28.72 14.57
CA ARG A 54 0.34 -30.19 14.65
C ARG A 54 -0.71 -30.85 13.75
N ARG A 55 -1.91 -30.27 13.66
CA ARG A 55 -3.02 -30.85 12.89
C ARG A 55 -2.92 -30.58 11.38
N TRP A 56 -2.47 -29.38 10.98
CA TRP A 56 -2.59 -28.90 9.60
C TRP A 56 -1.33 -28.27 9.01
N GLY A 57 -0.26 -28.07 9.79
CA GLY A 57 0.95 -27.36 9.34
C GLY A 57 1.65 -28.01 8.13
N GLU A 58 1.67 -29.34 8.05
CA GLU A 58 2.22 -30.04 6.87
C GLU A 58 1.37 -29.82 5.61
N GLN A 59 0.04 -29.91 5.72
CA GLN A 59 -0.88 -29.66 4.61
C GLN A 59 -0.78 -28.21 4.14
N ALA A 60 -0.68 -27.25 5.07
CA ALA A 60 -0.49 -25.84 4.77
C ALA A 60 0.84 -25.58 4.04
N ARG A 61 1.98 -26.12 4.54
CA ARG A 61 3.28 -26.04 3.85
C ARG A 61 3.21 -26.55 2.42
N LYS A 62 2.61 -27.74 2.20
CA LYS A 62 2.47 -28.31 0.87
C LYS A 62 1.67 -27.39 -0.06
N ARG A 63 0.56 -26.83 0.42
CA ARG A 63 -0.22 -25.81 -0.33
C ARG A 63 0.57 -24.53 -0.60
N ASN A 64 1.46 -24.12 0.29
CA ASN A 64 2.34 -22.97 0.07
C ASN A 64 3.30 -23.23 -1.11
N THR A 65 3.91 -24.42 -1.18
CA THR A 65 4.83 -24.79 -2.27
C THR A 65 4.17 -24.95 -3.65
N GLU A 66 2.84 -25.06 -3.71
CA GLU A 66 2.07 -25.07 -4.97
C GLU A 66 1.83 -23.65 -5.54
N LEU A 67 2.28 -22.60 -4.84
CA LEU A 67 2.05 -21.20 -5.17
C LEU A 67 3.38 -20.46 -5.42
N PHE A 68 3.30 -19.43 -6.27
CA PHE A 68 4.42 -18.55 -6.65
C PHE A 68 4.08 -17.06 -6.53
N ARG A 69 2.85 -16.77 -6.09
CA ARG A 69 2.31 -15.43 -5.76
C ARG A 69 1.03 -15.61 -4.96
N LEU A 70 0.61 -14.57 -4.26
CA LEU A 70 -0.67 -14.55 -3.53
C LEU A 70 -1.85 -14.85 -4.48
N PRO A 71 -2.72 -15.82 -4.14
CA PRO A 71 -3.99 -16.01 -4.85
C PRO A 71 -4.89 -14.79 -4.72
N SER A 72 -5.56 -14.35 -5.79
CA SER A 72 -6.51 -13.22 -5.72
C SER A 72 -7.62 -13.46 -4.67
N ALA A 73 -8.21 -12.39 -4.12
CA ALA A 73 -9.23 -12.48 -3.07
C ALA A 73 -10.39 -13.45 -3.39
N LYS A 74 -10.81 -13.56 -4.66
CA LYS A 74 -11.82 -14.52 -5.13
C LYS A 74 -11.36 -15.98 -5.06
N LYS A 75 -10.04 -16.23 -5.17
CA LYS A 75 -9.39 -17.54 -5.08
C LYS A 75 -8.86 -17.87 -3.69
N ALA A 76 -8.61 -16.88 -2.82
CA ALA A 76 -8.07 -17.06 -1.47
C ALA A 76 -8.86 -18.09 -0.65
N LYS A 77 -10.20 -18.11 -0.77
CA LYS A 77 -11.12 -19.10 -0.16
C LYS A 77 -10.87 -20.58 -0.54
N LYS A 78 -10.03 -20.86 -1.54
CA LYS A 78 -9.62 -22.23 -1.91
C LYS A 78 -8.45 -22.74 -1.08
N TYR A 79 -7.78 -21.86 -0.34
CA TYR A 79 -6.55 -22.12 0.41
C TYR A 79 -6.77 -22.00 1.93
N ASN A 80 -8.01 -22.20 2.41
CA ASN A 80 -8.40 -21.99 3.82
C ASN A 80 -7.40 -22.59 4.82
N THR A 81 -6.97 -23.85 4.68
CA THR A 81 -6.00 -24.44 5.62
C THR A 81 -4.67 -23.68 5.68
N LEU A 82 -4.14 -23.22 4.55
CA LEU A 82 -2.93 -22.39 4.51
C LEU A 82 -3.19 -21.03 5.15
N ASN A 83 -4.33 -20.40 4.83
CA ASN A 83 -4.74 -19.11 5.39
C ASN A 83 -4.85 -19.16 6.92
N GLU A 84 -5.53 -20.16 7.47
CA GLU A 84 -5.74 -20.33 8.91
C GLU A 84 -4.41 -20.60 9.64
N VAL A 85 -3.57 -21.50 9.11
CA VAL A 85 -2.26 -21.80 9.69
C VAL A 85 -1.33 -20.57 9.64
N ALA A 86 -1.26 -19.85 8.51
CA ALA A 86 -0.49 -18.60 8.41
C ALA A 86 -0.95 -17.57 9.44
N THR A 87 -2.28 -17.40 9.59
CA THR A 87 -2.90 -16.47 10.55
C THR A 87 -2.53 -16.83 11.98
N ILE A 88 -2.70 -18.09 12.39
CA ILE A 88 -2.51 -18.47 13.79
C ILE A 88 -1.03 -18.55 14.21
N VAL A 89 -0.12 -18.82 13.26
CA VAL A 89 1.33 -18.71 13.50
C VAL A 89 1.73 -17.24 13.68
N TRP A 90 1.14 -16.31 12.92
CA TRP A 90 1.32 -14.87 13.17
C TRP A 90 0.74 -14.44 14.53
N LEU A 91 -0.45 -14.93 14.91
CA LEU A 91 -1.03 -14.68 16.24
C LEU A 91 -0.14 -15.17 17.38
N LYS A 92 0.54 -16.32 17.21
CA LYS A 92 1.56 -16.79 18.16
C LYS A 92 2.70 -15.80 18.28
N GLY A 93 3.18 -15.23 17.16
CA GLY A 93 4.20 -14.18 17.18
C GLY A 93 3.76 -12.95 17.99
N GLU A 94 2.54 -12.46 17.77
CA GLU A 94 1.98 -11.34 18.53
C GLU A 94 1.81 -11.65 20.02
N ALA A 95 1.34 -12.84 20.36
CA ALA A 95 1.18 -13.28 21.75
C ALA A 95 2.54 -13.41 22.48
N LEU A 96 3.55 -14.00 21.83
CA LEU A 96 4.90 -14.13 22.39
C LEU A 96 5.56 -12.76 22.57
N PHE A 97 5.41 -11.86 21.59
CA PHE A 97 5.92 -10.49 21.72
C PHE A 97 5.28 -9.76 22.92
N LYS A 98 3.96 -9.88 23.10
CA LYS A 98 3.24 -9.28 24.25
C LYS A 98 3.58 -9.94 25.59
N LYS A 99 4.03 -11.20 25.60
CA LYS A 99 4.63 -11.88 26.77
C LYS A 99 6.05 -11.38 27.10
N GLY A 100 6.69 -10.61 26.21
CA GLY A 100 8.10 -10.24 26.31
C GLY A 100 9.08 -11.27 25.71
N ASP A 101 8.58 -12.38 25.15
CA ASP A 101 9.39 -13.38 24.45
C ASP A 101 9.66 -12.92 23.00
N ARG A 102 10.70 -12.09 22.86
CA ARG A 102 11.11 -11.53 21.57
C ARG A 102 11.69 -12.57 20.62
N GLU A 103 12.42 -13.56 21.13
CA GLU A 103 13.03 -14.62 20.31
C GLU A 103 11.97 -15.59 19.78
N GLY A 104 11.05 -16.04 20.64
CA GLY A 104 9.91 -16.86 20.23
C GLY A 104 8.98 -16.13 19.25
N ALA A 105 8.79 -14.82 19.43
CA ALA A 105 8.05 -14.00 18.49
C ALA A 105 8.73 -13.95 17.11
N LEU A 106 10.03 -13.62 17.06
CA LEU A 106 10.82 -13.63 15.83
C LEU A 106 10.76 -15.01 15.14
N ALA A 107 10.95 -16.10 15.88
CA ALA A 107 10.85 -17.46 15.34
C ALA A 107 9.48 -17.75 14.72
N ALA A 108 8.39 -17.30 15.34
CA ALA A 108 7.04 -17.44 14.78
C ALA A 108 6.87 -16.62 13.49
N TYR A 109 7.30 -15.36 13.45
CA TYR A 109 7.24 -14.53 12.24
C TYR A 109 8.09 -15.10 11.08
N TYR A 110 9.29 -15.60 11.37
CA TYR A 110 10.12 -16.29 10.37
C TYR A 110 9.43 -17.56 9.86
N THR A 111 8.78 -18.32 10.75
CA THR A 111 7.98 -19.50 10.36
C THR A 111 6.87 -19.13 9.38
N VAL A 112 6.15 -18.02 9.58
CA VAL A 112 5.13 -17.56 8.61
C VAL A 112 5.74 -17.31 7.23
N ILE A 113 6.90 -16.63 7.18
CA ILE A 113 7.55 -16.27 5.91
C ILE A 113 8.11 -17.50 5.19
N THR A 114 8.70 -18.46 5.91
CA THR A 114 9.33 -19.63 5.30
C THR A 114 8.33 -20.72 4.93
N ASP A 115 7.37 -21.03 5.81
CA ASP A 115 6.48 -22.17 5.63
C ASP A 115 5.13 -21.81 4.99
N TYR A 116 4.67 -20.57 5.15
CA TYR A 116 3.27 -20.16 4.93
C TYR A 116 3.11 -18.83 4.18
N GLU A 117 4.12 -18.43 3.38
CA GLU A 117 4.23 -17.13 2.70
C GLU A 117 2.95 -16.63 2.02
N PHE A 118 2.24 -17.52 1.30
CA PHE A 118 1.10 -17.18 0.46
C PHE A 118 -0.27 -17.31 1.15
N GLY A 119 -0.28 -17.53 2.47
CA GLY A 119 -1.50 -17.48 3.27
C GLY A 119 -2.09 -16.06 3.35
N GLN A 120 -3.42 -15.97 3.45
CA GLN A 120 -4.16 -14.71 3.52
C GLN A 120 -5.31 -14.75 4.52
N THR A 121 -5.40 -13.75 5.38
CA THR A 121 -6.43 -13.65 6.42
C THR A 121 -7.57 -12.74 5.98
N TRP A 122 -8.82 -13.20 6.05
CA TRP A 122 -9.99 -12.35 5.78
C TRP A 122 -10.27 -11.43 6.97
N ASP A 123 -10.24 -10.12 6.74
CA ASP A 123 -10.72 -9.14 7.71
C ASP A 123 -12.23 -8.93 7.58
N LYS A 124 -12.93 -8.77 8.72
CA LYS A 124 -14.38 -8.53 8.78
C LYS A 124 -14.82 -7.25 8.05
N LYS A 125 -13.90 -6.32 7.77
CA LYS A 125 -14.11 -5.08 7.01
C LYS A 125 -14.10 -5.27 5.49
N GLY A 126 -13.79 -6.47 4.98
CA GLY A 126 -14.06 -6.84 3.58
C GLY A 126 -12.84 -7.04 2.68
N TRP A 127 -11.66 -7.23 3.25
CA TRP A 127 -10.39 -7.39 2.52
C TRP A 127 -9.59 -8.58 3.05
N TYR A 128 -8.55 -9.00 2.31
CA TYR A 128 -7.59 -10.02 2.74
C TYR A 128 -6.23 -9.35 2.99
N TRP A 129 -5.54 -9.71 4.08
CA TRP A 129 -4.12 -9.34 4.28
C TRP A 129 -3.20 -10.55 4.26
N SER A 130 -1.90 -10.33 4.03
CA SER A 130 -0.86 -11.36 4.15
C SER A 130 -0.23 -11.37 5.56
N PRO A 131 -0.34 -12.49 6.33
CA PRO A 131 0.43 -12.69 7.54
C PRO A 131 1.93 -12.69 7.33
N ALA A 132 2.42 -13.04 6.13
CA ALA A 132 3.84 -12.99 5.81
C ALA A 132 4.34 -11.56 5.63
N ALA A 133 3.57 -10.69 4.96
CA ALA A 133 3.89 -9.25 4.88
C ALA A 133 3.97 -8.63 6.27
N SER A 134 2.94 -8.83 7.10
CA SER A 134 2.95 -8.35 8.48
C SER A 134 4.11 -8.94 9.29
N SER A 135 4.39 -10.25 9.17
CA SER A 135 5.55 -10.89 9.84
C SER A 135 6.87 -10.22 9.49
N ARG A 136 7.07 -9.80 8.23
CA ARG A 136 8.29 -9.09 7.80
C ARG A 136 8.41 -7.72 8.46
N ASP A 137 7.31 -6.98 8.58
CA ASP A 137 7.27 -5.70 9.31
C ASP A 137 7.61 -5.92 10.80
N ARG A 138 7.00 -6.94 11.45
CA ARG A 138 7.29 -7.28 12.85
C ARG A 138 8.76 -7.69 13.05
N ILE A 139 9.37 -8.42 12.11
CA ILE A 139 10.81 -8.75 12.18
C ILE A 139 11.67 -7.49 12.00
N ALA A 140 11.32 -6.57 11.10
CA ALA A 140 12.07 -5.32 10.93
C ALA A 140 12.08 -4.48 12.22
N GLU A 141 10.93 -4.38 12.90
CA GLU A 141 10.83 -3.73 14.21
C GLU A 141 11.64 -4.45 15.31
N LEU A 142 11.62 -5.79 15.30
CA LEU A 142 12.16 -6.62 16.38
C LEU A 142 13.59 -7.09 16.16
N SER A 143 14.20 -6.83 15.01
CA SER A 143 15.61 -7.12 14.77
C SER A 143 16.24 -6.14 13.75
N PRO A 144 16.41 -4.84 14.13
CA PRO A 144 16.95 -3.83 13.22
C PRO A 144 18.36 -4.16 12.72
N SER A 145 19.16 -4.87 13.52
CA SER A 145 20.54 -5.26 13.22
C SER A 145 20.67 -6.47 12.28
N SER A 146 19.57 -7.18 11.95
CA SER A 146 19.61 -8.37 11.09
C SER A 146 18.98 -8.18 9.71
N GLN A 147 18.68 -6.94 9.31
CA GLN A 147 18.28 -6.60 7.95
C GLN A 147 19.22 -5.53 7.39
N ARG A 148 19.66 -5.70 6.13
CA ARG A 148 19.98 -4.53 5.32
C ARG A 148 18.66 -3.80 5.07
N GLU A 149 18.66 -2.49 5.26
CA GLU A 149 17.61 -1.65 4.71
C GLU A 149 17.47 -1.90 3.20
N LEU A 150 16.26 -1.78 2.64
CA LEU A 150 15.98 -2.04 1.24
C LEU A 150 16.55 -0.93 0.35
N THR A 151 17.88 -0.88 0.22
CA THR A 151 18.61 0.11 -0.57
C THR A 151 19.07 -0.51 -1.88
N LEU A 152 18.67 0.06 -3.00
CA LEU A 152 19.35 -0.18 -4.28
C LEU A 152 20.52 0.81 -4.38
N ALA A 153 21.73 0.31 -4.63
CA ALA A 153 22.86 1.16 -4.94
C ALA A 153 22.69 1.70 -6.37
N THR A 154 22.42 2.99 -6.49
CA THR A 154 22.32 3.70 -7.77
C THR A 154 23.17 4.97 -7.74
N ASP A 155 23.67 5.38 -8.90
CA ASP A 155 24.34 6.67 -9.05
C ASP A 155 23.39 7.83 -8.68
N PRO A 156 23.92 8.98 -8.22
CA PRO A 156 23.09 10.14 -7.91
C PRO A 156 22.32 10.65 -9.14
N LEU A 157 21.04 10.97 -8.94
CA LEU A 157 20.25 11.75 -9.91
C LEU A 157 21.02 12.97 -10.42
N GLU A 158 21.13 13.13 -11.74
CA GLU A 158 21.72 14.33 -12.33
C GLU A 158 20.95 15.58 -11.87
N ALA A 159 21.65 16.72 -11.76
CA ALA A 159 21.08 17.95 -11.22
C ALA A 159 19.82 18.46 -11.97
N ALA A 160 19.65 18.08 -13.25
CA ALA A 160 18.44 18.39 -14.03
C ALA A 160 17.18 17.64 -13.54
N PHE A 161 17.36 16.49 -12.88
CA PHE A 161 16.28 15.66 -12.36
C PHE A 161 15.96 15.95 -10.87
N GLN A 162 16.87 16.59 -10.14
CA GLN A 162 16.66 16.96 -8.73
C GLN A 162 15.49 17.97 -8.57
N LEU A 163 14.76 17.90 -7.45
CA LEU A 163 13.58 18.71 -7.17
C LEU A 163 13.86 19.82 -6.14
N LEU A 164 13.39 21.04 -6.45
CA LEU A 164 13.33 22.20 -5.57
C LEU A 164 12.02 22.94 -5.88
N GLY A 165 11.01 22.85 -5.00
CA GLY A 165 9.61 22.83 -5.45
C GLY A 165 8.51 23.34 -4.50
N LYS A 166 7.30 23.72 -4.97
CA LYS A 166 6.17 24.37 -4.23
C LYS A 166 4.77 23.80 -4.48
N ASN A 167 3.77 24.21 -3.68
CA ASN A 167 2.30 24.54 -3.79
C ASN A 167 1.32 24.40 -5.00
N GLY A 168 0.09 23.93 -4.75
CA GLY A 168 -1.09 23.86 -5.68
C GLY A 168 -2.30 24.80 -5.43
N SER A 169 -3.54 24.35 -5.75
CA SER A 169 -4.81 25.14 -5.90
C SER A 169 -4.98 26.34 -4.95
N TRP A 170 -5.27 27.52 -5.50
CA TRP A 170 -4.58 28.67 -4.93
C TRP A 170 -5.14 29.24 -3.62
N VAL A 171 -6.45 29.41 -3.47
CA VAL A 171 -6.98 30.05 -2.24
C VAL A 171 -6.90 29.11 -1.04
N GLN A 172 -7.25 27.84 -1.23
CA GLN A 172 -7.38 26.84 -0.16
C GLN A 172 -6.14 25.96 0.01
N ASN A 173 -5.38 25.69 -1.05
CA ASN A 173 -4.21 24.80 -1.00
C ASN A 173 -2.86 25.55 -0.95
N ILE A 174 -2.77 26.86 -1.27
CA ILE A 174 -1.54 27.63 -0.95
C ILE A 174 -1.27 27.66 0.57
N PRO A 175 -2.26 27.90 1.45
CA PRO A 175 -2.06 27.80 2.89
C PRO A 175 -1.64 26.40 3.31
N LYS A 176 -2.36 25.36 2.83
CA LYS A 176 -2.04 23.95 3.12
C LYS A 176 -0.62 23.58 2.72
N ILE A 177 -0.18 23.93 1.51
CA ILE A 177 1.10 23.42 1.00
C ILE A 177 2.30 24.27 1.48
N LYS A 178 2.04 25.51 1.90
CA LYS A 178 2.96 26.23 2.82
C LYS A 178 3.05 25.53 4.18
N ALA A 179 1.93 25.09 4.74
CA ALA A 179 1.92 24.39 6.03
C ALA A 179 2.65 23.04 5.97
N THR A 180 2.60 22.30 4.86
CA THR A 180 3.37 21.05 4.67
C THR A 180 4.82 21.25 4.21
N ASN A 181 5.32 22.49 4.15
CA ASN A 181 6.71 22.84 3.78
C ASN A 181 7.23 22.14 2.49
N SER A 182 6.35 21.93 1.51
CA SER A 182 6.61 20.90 0.48
C SER A 182 7.48 21.37 -0.67
N TYR A 183 8.38 20.48 -1.12
CA TYR A 183 9.35 20.67 -2.22
C TYR A 183 8.81 20.37 -3.63
N TRP A 184 7.50 20.39 -3.89
CA TRP A 184 6.83 20.49 -5.22
C TRP A 184 5.32 20.25 -5.08
N ASN A 185 4.60 20.35 -6.20
CA ASN A 185 3.20 19.98 -6.35
C ASN A 185 2.85 19.78 -7.84
N TYR A 186 1.63 19.31 -8.02
CA TYR A 186 0.83 19.48 -9.22
C TYR A 186 -0.63 19.70 -8.78
N SER A 187 -1.54 19.92 -9.73
CA SER A 187 -2.98 20.06 -9.43
C SER A 187 -3.85 19.41 -10.50
N TRP A 188 -3.47 18.20 -10.94
CA TRP A 188 -4.18 17.41 -11.97
C TRP A 188 -4.49 18.18 -13.26
N GLY A 189 -3.65 19.16 -13.62
CA GLY A 189 -3.87 20.04 -14.76
C GLY A 189 -2.67 20.91 -15.10
N THR A 190 -2.81 21.69 -16.16
CA THR A 190 -1.76 22.50 -16.81
C THR A 190 -1.49 23.85 -16.15
N SER A 191 -2.44 24.38 -15.38
CA SER A 191 -2.47 25.79 -14.95
C SER A 191 -1.69 26.10 -13.67
N ARG A 192 -0.54 26.78 -13.78
CA ARG A 192 0.10 27.42 -12.63
C ARG A 192 -0.60 28.72 -12.25
N VAL A 193 -1.21 28.71 -11.07
CA VAL A 193 -1.85 29.87 -10.44
C VAL A 193 -0.83 30.92 -9.98
N GLY A 194 -1.14 32.20 -10.19
CA GLY A 194 -0.21 33.32 -9.91
C GLY A 194 0.21 33.45 -8.44
N ALA A 195 -0.66 33.06 -7.51
CA ALA A 195 -0.37 33.05 -6.07
C ALA A 195 0.54 31.91 -5.61
N GLN A 196 0.97 30.99 -6.50
CA GLN A 196 2.09 30.11 -6.18
C GLN A 196 3.36 30.94 -5.99
N PRO A 197 3.98 30.90 -4.80
CA PRO A 197 5.20 31.68 -4.55
C PRO A 197 6.40 31.21 -5.41
N VAL A 198 7.57 31.85 -5.33
CA VAL A 198 8.57 31.77 -6.43
C VAL A 198 9.57 30.60 -6.39
N GLU A 199 10.33 30.41 -5.30
CA GLU A 199 11.57 29.57 -5.14
C GLU A 199 11.65 28.13 -5.70
N MET A 200 10.60 27.64 -6.34
CA MET A 200 9.96 26.46 -5.80
C MET A 200 8.85 26.19 -6.85
N GLU A 201 9.03 25.09 -7.57
CA GLU A 201 8.40 24.51 -8.77
C GLU A 201 6.94 24.00 -8.69
N PHE A 202 6.21 24.22 -9.78
CA PHE A 202 4.95 23.55 -10.15
C PHE A 202 5.22 22.57 -11.28
N ILE A 203 4.72 21.35 -11.17
CA ILE A 203 4.73 20.39 -12.26
C ILE A 203 3.31 20.33 -12.85
N PRO A 204 3.07 20.83 -14.07
CA PRO A 204 1.80 20.64 -14.74
C PRO A 204 1.54 19.15 -15.03
N MET A 205 0.27 18.81 -15.23
CA MET A 205 -0.15 17.47 -15.64
C MET A 205 -1.11 17.56 -16.84
N THR A 206 -0.89 16.73 -17.85
CA THR A 206 -1.88 16.47 -18.90
C THR A 206 -2.78 15.32 -18.45
N TRP A 207 -3.79 15.58 -17.62
CA TRP A 207 -4.62 14.51 -17.01
C TRP A 207 -5.15 13.51 -18.04
N GLY A 208 -5.63 13.99 -19.18
CA GLY A 208 -6.02 13.20 -20.35
C GLY A 208 -5.96 14.04 -21.62
N ALA A 209 -6.29 13.47 -22.79
CA ALA A 209 -6.28 14.18 -24.07
C ALA A 209 -7.66 14.71 -24.51
N TRP A 210 -8.73 14.37 -23.78
CA TRP A 210 -10.14 14.53 -24.18
C TRP A 210 -10.76 15.90 -23.88
N GLY A 211 -9.95 16.93 -23.57
CA GLY A 211 -10.45 18.27 -23.29
C GLY A 211 -11.14 18.90 -24.51
N LYS A 212 -12.15 19.78 -24.28
CA LYS A 212 -12.93 20.45 -25.35
C LYS A 212 -12.07 21.21 -26.38
N GLU A 213 -10.89 21.63 -25.97
CA GLU A 213 -9.91 22.40 -26.75
C GLU A 213 -8.95 21.50 -27.57
N GLY A 214 -8.86 20.21 -27.23
CA GLY A 214 -7.82 19.29 -27.68
C GLY A 214 -6.48 19.49 -26.96
N LEU A 215 -5.71 18.40 -26.79
CA LEU A 215 -4.45 18.39 -26.04
C LEU A 215 -3.45 19.46 -26.52
N ASN A 216 -3.19 19.52 -27.83
CA ASN A 216 -2.21 20.47 -28.40
C ASN A 216 -2.57 21.93 -28.07
N LYS A 217 -3.86 22.31 -28.13
CA LYS A 217 -4.25 23.70 -27.82
C LYS A 217 -4.00 24.03 -26.35
N ALA A 218 -4.33 23.12 -25.42
CA ALA A 218 -4.07 23.29 -24.00
C ALA A 218 -2.56 23.36 -23.68
N LEU A 219 -1.73 22.57 -24.36
CA LEU A 219 -0.27 22.65 -24.23
C LEU A 219 0.26 24.02 -24.69
N GLN A 220 -0.21 24.52 -25.83
CA GLN A 220 0.22 25.81 -26.40
C GLN A 220 -0.30 27.02 -25.61
N SER A 221 -1.51 26.97 -25.04
CA SER A 221 -2.08 28.07 -24.24
C SER A 221 -1.48 28.14 -22.83
N ASP A 222 -1.29 26.98 -22.19
CA ASP A 222 -1.01 26.94 -20.76
C ASP A 222 0.46 26.58 -20.49
N VAL A 223 0.98 25.53 -21.12
CA VAL A 223 2.27 24.92 -20.74
C VAL A 223 3.45 25.63 -21.41
N VAL A 224 3.39 25.86 -22.72
CA VAL A 224 4.48 26.49 -23.48
C VAL A 224 4.88 27.88 -22.93
N PRO A 225 3.96 28.80 -22.57
CA PRO A 225 4.34 30.08 -21.95
C PRO A 225 4.99 29.94 -20.57
N GLN A 226 4.68 28.88 -19.83
CA GLN A 226 5.29 28.59 -18.53
C GLN A 226 6.71 28.01 -18.69
N ILE A 227 6.94 27.19 -19.72
CA ILE A 227 8.29 26.72 -20.11
C ILE A 227 9.16 27.92 -20.53
N GLN A 228 8.66 28.75 -21.45
CA GLN A 228 9.38 29.93 -21.96
C GLN A 228 9.72 30.95 -20.87
N SER A 229 8.93 31.02 -19.79
CA SER A 229 9.22 31.87 -18.63
C SER A 229 10.01 31.17 -17.50
N GLY A 230 10.52 29.95 -17.74
CA GLY A 230 11.33 29.18 -16.79
C GLY A 230 10.58 28.65 -15.56
N LYS A 231 9.25 28.74 -15.55
CA LYS A 231 8.39 28.37 -14.40
C LYS A 231 8.04 26.89 -14.37
N VAL A 232 8.04 26.25 -15.53
CA VAL A 232 7.79 24.82 -15.73
C VAL A 232 9.04 24.21 -16.33
N LYS A 233 9.55 23.16 -15.67
CA LYS A 233 10.79 22.46 -16.06
C LYS A 233 10.56 21.00 -16.43
N ARG A 234 9.41 20.42 -16.05
CA ARG A 234 9.02 19.03 -16.33
C ARG A 234 7.48 18.91 -16.38
N LEU A 235 6.97 17.82 -16.95
CA LEU A 235 5.53 17.60 -17.17
C LEU A 235 5.12 16.18 -16.73
N LEU A 236 4.00 16.06 -16.02
CA LEU A 236 3.34 14.77 -15.72
C LEU A 236 2.44 14.35 -16.88
N GLY A 237 2.55 13.09 -17.30
CA GLY A 237 1.70 12.47 -18.32
C GLY A 237 0.26 12.21 -17.85
N PHE A 238 -0.40 11.26 -18.51
CA PHE A 238 -1.82 10.95 -18.28
C PHE A 238 -2.07 10.29 -16.91
N ASN A 239 -3.22 10.62 -16.29
CA ASN A 239 -3.58 10.23 -14.93
C ASN A 239 -4.47 8.99 -14.90
N GLU A 240 -3.97 7.87 -14.37
CA GLU A 240 -4.66 6.57 -14.29
C GLU A 240 -5.41 6.20 -15.60
N PRO A 241 -4.74 6.23 -16.78
CA PRO A 241 -5.39 5.94 -18.06
C PRO A 241 -5.90 4.50 -18.18
N ASP A 242 -5.44 3.62 -17.30
CA ASP A 242 -5.84 2.23 -17.10
C ASP A 242 -7.15 2.08 -16.31
N LYS A 243 -7.72 3.17 -15.78
CA LYS A 243 -8.91 3.16 -14.92
C LYS A 243 -10.09 3.91 -15.54
N GLN A 244 -11.28 3.31 -15.46
CA GLN A 244 -12.47 3.76 -16.20
C GLN A 244 -13.02 5.12 -15.74
N GLU A 245 -12.88 5.42 -14.45
CA GLU A 245 -13.35 6.66 -13.82
C GLU A 245 -12.35 7.82 -13.96
N GLN A 246 -11.19 7.57 -14.59
CA GLN A 246 -10.07 8.50 -14.71
C GLN A 246 -9.84 8.85 -16.20
N ALA A 247 -8.59 9.01 -16.65
CA ALA A 247 -8.31 9.41 -18.04
C ALA A 247 -8.78 8.39 -19.08
N ASN A 248 -9.03 7.13 -18.67
CA ASN A 248 -9.75 6.09 -19.40
C ASN A 248 -9.42 6.07 -20.91
N MET A 249 -8.16 5.75 -21.20
CA MET A 249 -7.56 5.92 -22.51
C MET A 249 -6.78 4.66 -22.87
N PRO A 250 -7.03 3.97 -23.99
CA PRO A 250 -6.20 2.85 -24.43
C PRO A 250 -4.75 3.29 -24.62
N TYR A 251 -3.77 2.43 -24.28
CA TYR A 251 -2.34 2.77 -24.44
C TYR A 251 -1.99 3.14 -25.88
N THR A 252 -2.68 2.54 -26.86
CA THR A 252 -2.54 2.86 -28.29
C THR A 252 -2.99 4.27 -28.66
N GLU A 253 -3.91 4.88 -27.91
CA GLU A 253 -4.27 6.29 -28.08
C GLU A 253 -3.27 7.20 -27.37
N ALA A 254 -2.83 6.85 -26.15
CA ALA A 254 -1.79 7.59 -25.43
C ALA A 254 -0.50 7.75 -26.26
N LEU A 255 -0.09 6.68 -26.95
CA LEU A 255 1.07 6.70 -27.87
C LEU A 255 0.91 7.65 -29.06
N LYS A 256 -0.31 7.94 -29.53
CA LYS A 256 -0.53 8.93 -30.62
C LYS A 256 -0.36 10.36 -30.13
N TYR A 257 -0.65 10.61 -28.85
CA TYR A 257 -0.50 11.92 -28.24
C TYR A 257 0.92 12.18 -27.75
N TRP A 258 1.69 11.15 -27.40
CA TRP A 258 3.03 11.30 -26.81
C TRP A 258 4.00 12.23 -27.57
N PRO A 259 4.09 12.20 -28.91
CA PRO A 259 4.93 13.13 -29.66
C PRO A 259 4.59 14.62 -29.44
N MET A 260 3.35 14.94 -29.05
CA MET A 260 2.97 16.32 -28.70
C MET A 260 3.55 16.77 -27.36
N LEU A 261 3.80 15.83 -26.42
CA LEU A 261 4.49 16.12 -25.17
C LEU A 261 6.01 16.18 -25.41
N GLU A 262 6.57 15.32 -26.25
CA GLU A 262 8.01 15.32 -26.56
C GLU A 262 8.47 16.65 -27.19
N GLY A 263 7.65 17.20 -28.09
CA GLY A 263 7.86 18.50 -28.73
C GLY A 263 7.81 19.72 -27.80
N LEU A 264 7.62 19.53 -26.49
CA LEU A 264 7.81 20.57 -25.47
C LEU A 264 9.27 20.70 -25.01
N GLU A 265 10.15 19.75 -25.40
CA GLU A 265 11.60 19.75 -25.14
C GLU A 265 12.01 19.85 -23.66
N ILE A 266 11.08 19.55 -22.73
CA ILE A 266 11.30 19.44 -21.28
C ILE A 266 11.16 17.99 -20.81
N PRO A 267 11.83 17.58 -19.71
CA PRO A 267 11.65 16.28 -19.07
C PRO A 267 10.19 15.83 -18.87
N LEU A 268 9.88 14.61 -19.30
CA LEU A 268 8.55 14.01 -19.26
C LEU A 268 8.49 12.85 -18.27
N CYS A 269 7.49 12.90 -17.40
CA CYS A 269 7.11 11.76 -16.56
C CYS A 269 6.03 10.94 -17.27
N SER A 270 6.17 9.62 -17.25
CA SER A 270 5.22 8.67 -17.86
C SER A 270 3.78 8.92 -17.39
N PRO A 271 2.77 8.38 -18.09
CA PRO A 271 1.46 8.19 -17.50
C PRO A 271 1.59 7.42 -16.18
N ALA A 272 0.82 7.84 -15.17
CA ALA A 272 0.83 7.23 -13.84
C ALA A 272 -0.37 6.29 -13.71
N CYS A 273 -0.13 4.98 -13.77
CA CYS A 273 -1.19 3.97 -13.74
C CYS A 273 -1.57 3.55 -12.31
N ALA A 274 -2.84 3.19 -12.13
CA ALA A 274 -3.32 2.58 -10.90
C ALA A 274 -2.76 1.15 -10.70
N ASN A 275 -2.52 0.42 -11.79
CA ASN A 275 -1.82 -0.86 -11.79
C ASN A 275 -0.59 -0.82 -12.72
N PRO A 276 0.58 -0.34 -12.24
CA PRO A 276 1.80 -0.33 -13.05
C PRO A 276 2.24 -1.74 -13.43
N LEU A 277 2.43 -2.61 -12.44
CA LEU A 277 3.09 -3.90 -12.61
C LEU A 277 2.24 -4.99 -13.26
N SER A 278 0.98 -4.70 -13.62
CA SER A 278 0.07 -5.62 -14.32
C SER A 278 -0.26 -6.88 -13.50
N ASP A 279 -0.27 -6.77 -12.17
CA ASP A 279 -0.49 -7.88 -11.24
C ASP A 279 -1.82 -7.75 -10.46
N ASP A 280 -2.01 -8.62 -9.47
CA ASP A 280 -3.21 -8.71 -8.64
C ASP A 280 -2.77 -8.52 -7.18
N ASP A 281 -2.89 -7.28 -6.71
CA ASP A 281 -2.40 -6.78 -5.43
C ASP A 281 -3.32 -5.67 -4.92
N GLU A 282 -3.30 -5.42 -3.61
CA GLU A 282 -4.20 -4.47 -2.95
C GLU A 282 -3.98 -3.02 -3.42
N SER A 283 -2.75 -2.62 -3.76
CA SER A 283 -2.46 -1.25 -4.19
C SER A 283 -2.99 -0.91 -5.58
N THR A 284 -3.47 -1.91 -6.34
CA THR A 284 -3.94 -1.76 -7.72
C THR A 284 -5.34 -1.16 -7.86
N GLN A 285 -6.01 -0.84 -6.74
CA GLN A 285 -7.35 -0.24 -6.71
C GLN A 285 -8.43 -1.09 -7.44
N GLY A 286 -8.17 -2.39 -7.63
CA GLY A 286 -9.02 -3.29 -8.42
C GLY A 286 -8.79 -3.27 -9.94
N VAL A 287 -7.91 -2.40 -10.46
CA VAL A 287 -7.58 -2.30 -11.88
C VAL A 287 -6.80 -3.53 -12.35
N ARG A 288 -7.13 -4.07 -13.52
CA ARG A 288 -6.52 -5.27 -14.10
C ARG A 288 -6.22 -5.03 -15.58
N GLY A 289 -5.07 -5.50 -16.04
CA GLY A 289 -4.62 -5.35 -17.42
C GLY A 289 -3.11 -5.15 -17.49
N THR A 290 -2.61 -4.86 -18.69
CA THR A 290 -1.17 -4.71 -18.99
C THR A 290 -0.77 -3.29 -19.39
N TRP A 291 -1.66 -2.32 -19.18
CA TRP A 291 -1.60 -0.97 -19.78
C TRP A 291 -0.22 -0.33 -19.74
N MET A 292 0.39 -0.22 -18.55
CA MET A 292 1.67 0.47 -18.39
C MET A 292 2.84 -0.31 -18.99
N ARG A 293 2.83 -1.64 -18.87
CA ARG A 293 3.83 -2.49 -19.54
C ARG A 293 3.74 -2.40 -21.06
N ASP A 294 2.53 -2.39 -21.61
CA ASP A 294 2.31 -2.25 -23.05
C ASP A 294 2.68 -0.84 -23.52
N PHE A 295 2.24 0.22 -22.82
CA PHE A 295 2.62 1.60 -23.15
C PHE A 295 4.13 1.81 -23.16
N MET A 296 4.83 1.40 -22.09
CA MET A 296 6.27 1.61 -21.97
C MET A 296 7.03 0.83 -23.06
N ARG A 297 6.79 -0.49 -23.22
CA ARG A 297 7.40 -1.30 -24.28
C ARG A 297 7.21 -0.68 -25.67
N GLU A 298 6.01 -0.19 -25.94
CA GLU A 298 5.66 0.41 -27.23
C GLU A 298 6.26 1.81 -27.41
N ALA A 299 6.43 2.58 -26.34
CA ALA A 299 7.16 3.85 -26.36
C ALA A 299 8.66 3.62 -26.62
N ASP A 300 9.26 2.64 -25.95
CA ASP A 300 10.67 2.25 -26.12
C ASP A 300 10.96 1.80 -27.55
N LEU A 301 10.08 0.94 -28.13
CA LEU A 301 10.17 0.51 -29.53
C LEU A 301 10.02 1.65 -30.55
N ARG A 302 9.39 2.77 -30.16
CA ARG A 302 9.28 4.00 -30.97
C ARG A 302 10.38 5.01 -30.68
N ASN A 303 11.29 4.72 -29.75
CA ASN A 303 12.30 5.65 -29.22
C ASN A 303 11.67 6.97 -28.72
N TYR A 304 10.52 6.88 -28.05
CA TYR A 304 9.89 8.00 -27.36
C TYR A 304 10.62 8.31 -26.05
N ARG A 305 10.85 9.60 -25.79
CA ARG A 305 11.46 10.09 -24.56
C ARG A 305 10.49 9.98 -23.39
N ILE A 306 10.93 9.26 -22.35
CA ILE A 306 10.29 9.15 -21.04
C ILE A 306 11.41 9.23 -20.01
N ASP A 307 11.47 10.32 -19.25
CA ASP A 307 12.57 10.65 -18.35
C ASP A 307 12.31 10.18 -16.91
N TYR A 308 11.04 10.13 -16.49
CA TYR A 308 10.61 9.60 -15.19
C TYR A 308 9.47 8.59 -15.34
N ILE A 309 9.33 7.71 -14.35
CA ILE A 309 8.16 6.85 -14.19
C ILE A 309 7.20 7.48 -13.18
N GLY A 310 5.98 7.79 -13.63
CA GLY A 310 4.89 8.26 -12.79
C GLY A 310 4.29 7.10 -11.99
N VAL A 311 4.23 7.24 -10.67
CA VAL A 311 3.76 6.15 -9.78
C VAL A 311 2.64 6.63 -8.87
N HIS A 312 1.52 5.94 -8.93
CA HIS A 312 0.44 6.01 -7.94
C HIS A 312 0.47 4.75 -7.06
N TRP A 313 0.27 4.90 -5.75
CA TRP A 313 0.23 3.76 -4.82
C TRP A 313 -0.74 3.97 -3.65
N TYR A 314 -1.68 3.04 -3.48
CA TYR A 314 -2.71 3.13 -2.45
C TYR A 314 -2.96 1.77 -1.77
N GLY A 315 -2.05 1.35 -0.89
CA GLY A 315 -2.12 0.07 -0.17
C GLY A 315 -2.34 0.22 1.35
N GLY A 316 -2.20 -0.90 2.07
CA GLY A 316 -2.22 -0.92 3.54
C GLY A 316 -0.94 -0.37 4.19
N PRO A 317 -0.92 -0.13 5.52
CA PRO A 317 0.17 0.54 6.24
C PRO A 317 1.41 -0.34 6.49
N SER A 318 1.84 -1.14 5.52
CA SER A 318 3.08 -1.94 5.57
C SER A 318 4.21 -1.19 4.86
N PRO A 319 5.22 -0.65 5.58
CA PRO A 319 6.32 0.07 4.96
C PRO A 319 7.10 -0.83 4.01
N ARG A 320 7.25 -2.11 4.36
CA ARG A 320 7.99 -3.05 3.53
C ARG A 320 7.28 -3.32 2.20
N SER A 321 5.97 -3.56 2.21
CA SER A 321 5.22 -3.76 0.95
C SER A 321 5.32 -2.53 0.04
N PHE A 322 5.33 -1.32 0.59
CA PHE A 322 5.61 -0.11 -0.19
C PHE A 322 7.02 -0.09 -0.79
N LYS A 323 8.06 -0.33 0.03
CA LYS A 323 9.46 -0.35 -0.40
C LYS A 323 9.74 -1.41 -1.48
N GLU A 324 9.26 -2.63 -1.26
CA GLU A 324 9.35 -3.74 -2.23
C GLU A 324 8.61 -3.38 -3.54
N ARG A 325 7.44 -2.74 -3.46
CA ARG A 325 6.68 -2.30 -4.63
C ARG A 325 7.38 -1.21 -5.43
N MET A 326 7.97 -0.20 -4.78
CA MET A 326 8.72 0.86 -5.49
C MET A 326 9.95 0.28 -6.21
N ILE A 327 10.68 -0.63 -5.56
CA ILE A 327 11.81 -1.36 -6.18
C ILE A 327 11.36 -2.16 -7.40
N GLN A 328 10.23 -2.88 -7.32
CA GLN A 328 9.69 -3.63 -8.46
C GLN A 328 9.31 -2.73 -9.64
N VAL A 329 8.70 -1.56 -9.39
CA VAL A 329 8.35 -0.59 -10.44
C VAL A 329 9.62 -0.03 -11.10
N TYR A 330 10.62 0.34 -10.31
CA TYR A 330 11.90 0.86 -10.81
C TYR A 330 12.63 -0.15 -11.71
N GLU A 331 12.75 -1.40 -11.28
CA GLU A 331 13.36 -2.48 -12.06
C GLU A 331 12.55 -2.87 -13.31
N ALA A 332 11.22 -2.70 -13.29
CA ALA A 332 10.35 -3.07 -14.40
C ALA A 332 10.37 -2.09 -15.60
N TYR A 333 10.91 -0.88 -15.41
CA TYR A 333 10.89 0.19 -16.42
C TYR A 333 12.28 0.79 -16.68
N ASP A 334 13.26 -0.10 -16.84
CA ASP A 334 14.66 0.19 -17.18
C ASP A 334 15.37 1.14 -16.21
N ARG A 335 14.99 1.11 -14.92
CA ARG A 335 15.63 1.91 -13.86
C ARG A 335 15.60 3.42 -14.12
N ARG A 336 14.57 3.88 -14.84
CA ARG A 336 14.22 5.30 -14.94
C ARG A 336 13.76 5.82 -13.56
N PRO A 337 14.15 7.03 -13.14
CA PRO A 337 13.78 7.57 -11.83
C PRO A 337 12.27 7.58 -11.58
N LEU A 338 11.86 7.26 -10.35
CA LEU A 338 10.45 7.32 -9.96
C LEU A 338 10.06 8.75 -9.56
N LEU A 339 8.93 9.21 -10.06
CA LEU A 339 8.22 10.38 -9.56
C LEU A 339 6.88 9.90 -9.01
N ILE A 340 6.82 9.71 -7.68
CA ILE A 340 5.68 9.12 -6.98
C ILE A 340 4.63 10.21 -6.78
N SER A 341 3.84 10.48 -7.83
CA SER A 341 2.88 11.59 -7.85
C SER A 341 1.71 11.42 -6.88
N GLU A 342 1.35 10.19 -6.54
CA GLU A 342 0.37 9.92 -5.50
C GLU A 342 0.78 8.72 -4.66
N PHE A 343 0.86 8.89 -3.34
CA PHE A 343 0.82 7.74 -2.44
C PHE A 343 0.15 8.07 -1.12
N ALA A 344 -0.58 7.10 -0.57
CA ALA A 344 -1.17 7.15 0.75
C ALA A 344 -1.58 5.74 1.22
N VAL A 345 -1.85 5.58 2.51
CA VAL A 345 -2.54 4.37 2.99
C VAL A 345 -4.05 4.51 2.71
N ALA A 346 -4.67 3.47 2.16
CA ALA A 346 -6.09 3.49 1.75
C ALA A 346 -6.81 2.17 2.05
N ASP A 347 -7.99 2.27 2.66
CA ASP A 347 -8.94 1.17 2.81
C ASP A 347 -10.05 1.30 1.75
N TRP A 348 -9.84 0.71 0.57
CA TRP A 348 -10.84 0.67 -0.50
C TRP A 348 -12.12 -0.12 -0.12
N GLY A 349 -12.08 -0.90 0.96
CA GLY A 349 -13.25 -1.57 1.55
C GLY A 349 -14.16 -0.61 2.33
N ALA A 350 -13.61 0.44 2.93
CA ALA A 350 -14.32 1.34 3.85
C ALA A 350 -15.62 1.92 3.26
N LYS A 351 -16.71 1.84 4.05
CA LYS A 351 -18.03 2.42 3.72
C LYS A 351 -18.44 3.58 4.63
N SER A 352 -17.63 3.89 5.64
CA SER A 352 -17.76 5.08 6.50
C SER A 352 -16.43 5.37 7.18
N VAL A 353 -16.22 6.60 7.67
CA VAL A 353 -15.02 7.01 8.43
C VAL A 353 -14.74 6.07 9.60
N LYS A 354 -15.78 5.74 10.41
CA LYS A 354 -15.66 4.77 11.52
C LYS A 354 -15.40 3.33 11.07
N GLY A 355 -15.65 3.02 9.80
CA GLY A 355 -15.44 1.71 9.20
C GLY A 355 -14.02 1.44 8.72
N ASN A 356 -13.19 2.47 8.54
CA ASN A 356 -11.82 2.35 8.01
C ASN A 356 -10.98 1.32 8.80
N ALA A 357 -10.25 0.47 8.09
CA ALA A 357 -9.40 -0.58 8.64
C ALA A 357 -8.17 -0.04 9.39
N HIS A 358 -7.66 1.11 8.98
CA HIS A 358 -6.36 1.62 9.41
C HIS A 358 -6.52 2.77 10.40
N SER A 359 -5.68 2.78 11.44
CA SER A 359 -5.63 3.87 12.43
C SER A 359 -4.67 4.97 11.99
N GLN A 360 -4.93 6.22 12.39
CA GLN A 360 -3.99 7.33 12.20
C GLN A 360 -2.60 7.00 12.77
N ALA A 361 -2.52 6.29 13.92
CA ALA A 361 -1.26 5.84 14.51
C ALA A 361 -0.49 4.84 13.63
N SER A 362 -1.18 3.88 12.98
CA SER A 362 -0.54 2.96 12.03
C SER A 362 -0.09 3.66 10.75
N VAL A 363 -0.84 4.66 10.27
CA VAL A 363 -0.45 5.44 9.08
C VAL A 363 0.71 6.39 9.40
N LEU A 364 0.75 6.99 10.59
CA LEU A 364 1.88 7.77 11.07
C LEU A 364 3.15 6.92 11.20
N LYS A 365 3.04 5.70 11.72
CA LYS A 365 4.15 4.74 11.76
C LYS A 365 4.66 4.38 10.36
N PHE A 366 3.74 4.15 9.42
CA PHE A 366 4.08 3.93 8.02
C PHE A 366 4.85 5.11 7.42
N MET A 367 4.32 6.33 7.55
CA MET A 367 4.94 7.54 7.04
C MET A 367 6.35 7.77 7.64
N LYS A 368 6.51 7.55 8.94
CA LYS A 368 7.80 7.66 9.65
C LYS A 368 8.89 6.72 9.16
N ASP A 369 8.51 5.62 8.52
CA ASP A 369 9.44 4.61 7.98
C ASP A 369 9.69 4.79 6.48
N VAL A 370 8.68 5.19 5.70
CA VAL A 370 8.81 5.32 4.23
C VAL A 370 9.37 6.66 3.78
N LEU A 371 9.06 7.80 4.44
CA LEU A 371 9.61 9.09 3.98
C LEU A 371 11.15 9.15 4.10
N PRO A 372 11.77 8.82 5.25
CA PRO A 372 13.23 8.88 5.38
C PRO A 372 13.96 7.87 4.48
N TRP A 373 13.29 6.76 4.18
CA TRP A 373 13.79 5.79 3.21
C TRP A 373 13.76 6.35 1.78
N MET A 374 12.67 7.01 1.36
CA MET A 374 12.62 7.65 0.03
C MET A 374 13.66 8.76 -0.12
N GLU A 375 13.85 9.59 0.90
CA GLU A 375 14.89 10.64 0.94
C GLU A 375 16.33 10.09 0.78
N SER A 376 16.57 8.81 1.12
CA SER A 376 17.88 8.16 0.92
C SER A 376 18.00 7.38 -0.39
N GLN A 377 16.96 7.38 -1.25
CA GLN A 377 17.00 6.70 -2.55
C GLN A 377 17.40 7.66 -3.68
N ASN A 378 18.62 7.52 -4.19
CA ASN A 378 19.14 8.23 -5.37
C ASN A 378 18.36 8.00 -6.68
N TRP A 379 17.29 7.19 -6.66
CA TRP A 379 16.47 6.81 -7.81
C TRP A 379 14.99 7.22 -7.67
N ILE A 380 14.61 7.83 -6.54
CA ILE A 380 13.31 8.47 -6.35
C ILE A 380 13.53 9.97 -6.55
N ALA A 381 13.09 10.49 -7.70
CA ALA A 381 13.21 11.90 -8.02
C ALA A 381 12.36 12.78 -7.09
N GLY A 382 11.21 12.25 -6.65
CA GLY A 382 10.37 12.86 -5.63
C GLY A 382 9.09 12.08 -5.36
N TYR A 383 8.38 12.51 -4.32
CA TYR A 383 7.10 11.93 -3.89
C TYR A 383 6.10 13.03 -3.48
N ALA A 384 4.80 12.74 -3.56
CA ALA A 384 3.74 13.59 -3.05
C ALA A 384 2.67 12.75 -2.33
N TRP A 385 2.44 13.04 -1.04
CA TRP A 385 1.42 12.34 -0.27
C TRP A 385 0.01 12.77 -0.70
N PHE A 386 -0.85 11.80 -1.02
CA PHE A 386 -2.24 12.07 -1.33
C PHE A 386 -3.04 12.28 -0.03
N SER A 387 -3.26 13.54 0.35
CA SER A 387 -4.08 13.88 1.50
C SER A 387 -5.57 13.79 1.17
N PHE A 388 -6.18 12.65 1.47
CA PHE A 388 -7.62 12.54 1.69
C PHE A 388 -8.08 13.53 2.79
N GLY A 389 -9.38 13.85 2.83
CA GLY A 389 -10.03 14.51 3.96
C GLY A 389 -10.40 13.56 5.09
N GLU A 390 -10.50 14.06 6.33
CA GLU A 390 -10.94 13.24 7.49
C GLU A 390 -12.37 12.70 7.33
N ASN A 391 -13.19 13.32 6.48
CA ASN A 391 -14.54 12.89 6.12
C ASN A 391 -14.58 11.79 5.03
N GLU A 392 -13.46 11.47 4.39
CA GLU A 392 -13.39 10.47 3.30
C GLU A 392 -13.14 9.07 3.86
N ALA A 393 -14.14 8.19 3.77
CA ALA A 393 -14.10 6.87 4.39
C ALA A 393 -12.86 6.03 4.03
N VAL A 394 -12.39 6.09 2.78
CA VAL A 394 -11.28 5.29 2.26
C VAL A 394 -9.93 5.69 2.88
N GLY A 395 -9.70 6.99 3.07
CA GLY A 395 -8.38 7.52 3.44
C GLY A 395 -8.37 8.49 4.62
N THR A 396 -9.44 8.56 5.42
CA THR A 396 -9.54 9.38 6.64
C THR A 396 -8.32 9.26 7.58
N SER A 397 -7.71 8.08 7.67
CA SER A 397 -6.50 7.82 8.47
C SER A 397 -5.20 8.40 7.87
N SER A 398 -5.27 8.85 6.62
CA SER A 398 -4.19 9.44 5.81
C SER A 398 -4.36 10.95 5.59
N ALA A 399 -5.29 11.60 6.28
CA ALA A 399 -5.49 13.04 6.19
C ALA A 399 -4.33 13.82 6.83
N LEU A 400 -3.71 14.74 6.08
CA LEU A 400 -2.71 15.67 6.61
C LEU A 400 -3.35 16.85 7.34
N PHE A 401 -4.62 17.16 7.06
CA PHE A 401 -5.35 18.28 7.61
C PHE A 401 -6.64 17.82 8.30
N ASP A 402 -6.93 18.44 9.44
CA ASP A 402 -8.22 18.30 10.11
C ASP A 402 -9.32 19.12 9.39
N LEU A 403 -10.57 18.97 9.84
CA LEU A 403 -11.73 19.67 9.28
C LEU A 403 -11.67 21.20 9.46
N ASP A 404 -10.91 21.72 10.44
CA ASP A 404 -10.72 23.14 10.68
C ASP A 404 -9.53 23.73 9.88
N GLY A 405 -8.76 22.86 9.19
CA GLY A 405 -7.60 23.22 8.37
C GLY A 405 -6.26 23.22 9.12
N GLY A 406 -6.22 22.77 10.38
CA GLY A 406 -5.00 22.51 11.13
C GLY A 406 -4.26 21.26 10.62
N LEU A 407 -2.99 21.10 11.00
CA LEU A 407 -2.21 19.90 10.67
C LEU A 407 -2.50 18.78 11.68
N THR A 408 -2.91 17.62 11.17
CA THR A 408 -2.99 16.38 11.96
C THR A 408 -1.59 15.94 12.42
N ASN A 409 -1.49 14.93 13.27
CA ASN A 409 -0.18 14.34 13.63
C ASN A 409 0.61 13.89 12.38
N LEU A 410 -0.11 13.40 11.36
CA LEU A 410 0.46 13.00 10.08
C LEU A 410 0.96 14.20 9.28
N GLY A 411 0.15 15.26 9.19
CA GLY A 411 0.54 16.53 8.55
C GLY A 411 1.74 17.19 9.22
N ARG A 412 1.80 17.19 10.56
CA ARG A 412 2.95 17.70 11.32
C ARG A 412 4.21 16.89 11.06
N PHE A 413 4.12 15.55 10.98
CA PHE A 413 5.30 14.76 10.63
C PHE A 413 5.76 15.02 9.19
N TYR A 414 4.83 15.02 8.22
CA TYR A 414 5.13 15.32 6.81
C TYR A 414 5.83 16.68 6.63
N GLN A 415 5.37 17.73 7.34
CA GLN A 415 6.01 19.06 7.36
C GLN A 415 7.48 19.03 7.79
N THR A 416 7.87 18.10 8.67
CA THR A 416 9.22 18.07 9.27
C THR A 416 10.26 17.33 8.45
N VAL A 417 9.84 16.50 7.48
CA VAL A 417 10.76 15.81 6.57
C VAL A 417 11.24 16.80 5.51
N THR A 418 12.54 16.94 5.41
CA THR A 418 13.20 17.80 4.42
C THR A 418 14.51 17.19 3.94
N ASN A 419 15.06 17.65 2.82
CA ASN A 419 16.36 17.21 2.32
C ASN A 419 17.48 17.37 3.39
N GLU A 420 17.39 18.40 4.24
CA GLU A 420 18.33 18.65 5.35
C GLU A 420 17.98 17.87 6.64
N LYS A 421 16.76 17.34 6.74
CA LYS A 421 16.23 16.57 7.88
C LYS A 421 15.40 15.37 7.38
N PRO A 422 16.00 14.40 6.68
CA PRO A 422 15.25 13.33 6.01
C PRO A 422 14.47 12.44 6.99
N HIS A 423 14.91 12.37 8.26
CA HIS A 423 14.19 11.62 9.30
C HIS A 423 12.98 12.34 9.91
N GLY A 424 12.81 13.65 9.69
CA GLY A 424 11.76 14.45 10.33
C GLY A 424 11.78 14.44 11.87
N ASP A 425 10.68 14.89 12.49
CA ASP A 425 10.49 14.81 13.94
C ASP A 425 9.86 13.47 14.34
N GLN A 426 10.72 12.51 14.63
CA GLN A 426 10.34 11.19 15.12
C GLN A 426 9.65 11.22 16.51
N GLY A 427 9.66 12.36 17.22
CA GLY A 427 8.97 12.56 18.50
C GLY A 427 7.45 12.72 18.42
N ILE A 428 6.90 13.07 17.25
CA ILE A 428 5.45 13.29 17.05
C ILE A 428 4.66 12.00 17.33
N ARG A 429 3.56 12.08 18.08
CA ARG A 429 2.66 10.96 18.43
C ARG A 429 1.24 11.31 18.07
#